data_AF-A0A202DJW0-F1
#
_entry.id   AF-A0A202DJW0-F1
#
_cell.length_a   1.000
_cell.length_b   1.000
_cell.length_c   1.000
_cell.angle_alpha   90.00
_cell.angle_beta   90.00
_cell.angle_gamma   90.00
#
_symmetry.space_group_name_H-M   'P 1'
#
loop_
_entity.id
_entity.type
_entity.pdbx_description
1 polymer ?
#
loop_
_entity_poly.entity_id
_entity_poly.type
_entity_poly.pdbx_seq_one_letter_code
_entity_poly.pdbx_strand_id
1 'polypeptide(L)'
;MLSDYHIHTYLCKHADGSPEEYLDRAKVIGLDEICFTDHAPDPNGYDPGNRMHTHEYSDYADIVSEMQKNEYGINVLYGIEADYYEGGEEFLRPWLLDNDFDLVLGSVHYISSWGFDDPSTIAVWETADVLQTWTDYFQLLGEMAETGMYDIASHLDLPKKFKYRPKDESICELAANALDKISSANMAIELNTGGLRRPCQEIYPSIKLLRMARERDIPITFGSDAHQPEDVGSGFDKALALAKEAGYHEYVRFKKREKYALPLPANVGA
;
A
#
# COMPACT_ATOMS: atom_id res chain seq x y z
N MET A 1 2.25 14.62 -13.31
CA MET A 1 1.03 13.89 -12.93
C MET A 1 1.36 12.82 -11.92
N LEU A 2 0.57 12.69 -10.86
CA LEU A 2 0.73 11.61 -9.88
C LEU A 2 0.31 10.26 -10.50
N SER A 3 0.86 9.16 -9.99
CA SER A 3 0.38 7.80 -10.28
C SER A 3 -0.44 7.28 -9.11
N ASP A 4 -1.37 6.37 -9.37
CA ASP A 4 -2.05 5.60 -8.32
C ASP A 4 -1.53 4.17 -8.28
N TYR A 5 -0.78 3.84 -7.23
CA TYR A 5 -0.07 2.56 -7.10
C TYR A 5 -0.73 1.58 -6.14
N HIS A 6 -1.97 1.83 -5.72
CA HIS A 6 -2.67 0.93 -4.82
C HIS A 6 -4.13 0.79 -5.25
N ILE A 7 -4.38 -0.17 -6.15
CA ILE A 7 -5.69 -0.43 -6.75
C ILE A 7 -5.95 -1.93 -6.77
N HIS A 8 -7.11 -2.34 -6.26
CA HIS A 8 -7.52 -3.75 -6.20
C HIS A 8 -8.40 -4.15 -7.37
N THR A 9 -8.66 -5.45 -7.46
CA THR A 9 -9.67 -6.01 -8.38
C THR A 9 -10.67 -6.83 -7.60
N TYR A 10 -11.79 -7.19 -8.24
CA TYR A 10 -12.80 -8.05 -7.63
C TYR A 10 -12.25 -9.42 -7.16
N LEU A 11 -11.07 -9.83 -7.60
CA LEU A 11 -10.43 -11.09 -7.17
C LEU A 11 -10.04 -11.09 -5.69
N CYS A 12 -9.87 -9.94 -5.03
CA CYS A 12 -9.70 -9.89 -3.58
C CYS A 12 -10.98 -10.18 -2.78
N LYS A 13 -12.15 -10.36 -3.42
CA LYS A 13 -13.44 -10.67 -2.80
C LYS A 13 -14.07 -9.54 -1.96
N HIS A 14 -13.43 -8.38 -1.89
CA HIS A 14 -13.96 -7.21 -1.17
C HIS A 14 -13.74 -5.88 -1.92
N ALA A 15 -13.38 -5.96 -3.20
CA ALA A 15 -13.49 -4.86 -4.15
C ALA A 15 -14.62 -5.16 -5.14
N ASP A 16 -15.28 -4.12 -5.64
CA ASP A 16 -16.26 -4.20 -6.72
C ASP A 16 -15.82 -3.36 -7.92
N GLY A 17 -16.60 -3.45 -9.00
CA GLY A 17 -16.36 -2.76 -10.27
C GLY A 17 -15.49 -3.55 -11.23
N SER A 18 -15.68 -3.31 -12.54
CA SER A 18 -14.84 -3.91 -13.58
C SER A 18 -13.51 -3.14 -13.70
N PRO A 19 -12.41 -3.80 -14.07
CA PRO A 19 -11.11 -3.13 -14.29
C PRO A 19 -11.18 -1.94 -15.26
N GLU A 20 -12.08 -1.98 -16.25
CA GLU A 20 -12.35 -0.86 -17.17
C GLU A 20 -12.96 0.34 -16.46
N GLU A 21 -13.83 0.14 -15.47
CA GLU A 21 -14.41 1.25 -14.69
C GLU A 21 -13.33 1.98 -13.87
N TYR A 22 -12.33 1.26 -13.36
CA TYR A 22 -11.16 1.85 -12.71
C TYR A 22 -10.33 2.68 -13.70
N LEU A 23 -10.10 2.18 -14.92
CA LEU A 23 -9.43 2.94 -15.99
C LEU A 23 -10.21 4.17 -16.43
N ASP A 24 -11.52 4.05 -16.57
CA ASP A 24 -12.41 5.17 -16.90
C ASP A 24 -12.30 6.25 -15.84
N ARG A 25 -12.27 5.87 -14.56
CA ARG A 25 -12.03 6.83 -13.48
C ARG A 25 -10.67 7.49 -13.59
N ALA A 26 -9.60 6.71 -13.77
CA ALA A 26 -8.23 7.22 -13.91
C ALA A 26 -8.14 8.26 -15.05
N LYS A 27 -8.78 7.98 -16.18
CA LYS A 27 -8.90 8.90 -17.31
C LYS A 27 -9.64 10.18 -16.94
N VAL A 28 -10.79 10.08 -16.29
CA VAL A 28 -11.63 11.23 -15.92
C VAL A 28 -10.89 12.22 -15.02
N ILE A 29 -10.05 11.73 -14.11
CA ILE A 29 -9.27 12.57 -13.20
C ILE A 29 -7.88 12.94 -13.74
N GLY A 30 -7.51 12.42 -14.92
CA GLY A 30 -6.27 12.75 -15.61
C GLY A 30 -5.02 12.08 -15.04
N LEU A 31 -5.12 10.86 -14.52
CA LEU A 31 -3.94 10.03 -14.27
C LEU A 31 -3.39 9.51 -15.60
N ASP A 32 -2.07 9.55 -15.75
CA ASP A 32 -1.35 8.97 -16.89
C ASP A 32 -0.78 7.58 -16.59
N GLU A 33 -0.79 7.15 -15.32
CA GLU A 33 -0.35 5.83 -14.90
C GLU A 33 -1.08 5.37 -13.66
N ILE A 34 -1.38 4.08 -13.64
CA ILE A 34 -1.90 3.37 -12.48
C ILE A 34 -1.19 2.02 -12.33
N CYS A 35 -1.22 1.43 -11.15
CA CYS A 35 -0.80 0.06 -10.91
C CYS A 35 -1.93 -0.71 -10.25
N PHE A 36 -2.36 -1.80 -10.86
CA PHE A 36 -3.13 -2.81 -10.12
C PHE A 36 -2.15 -3.53 -9.20
N THR A 37 -2.52 -3.63 -7.93
CA THR A 37 -1.74 -4.24 -6.85
C THR A 37 -2.68 -5.02 -5.97
N ASP A 38 -3.39 -5.97 -6.58
CA ASP A 38 -4.36 -6.77 -5.84
C ASP A 38 -3.68 -7.66 -4.78
N HIS A 39 -4.44 -8.17 -3.81
CA HIS A 39 -3.87 -9.00 -2.75
C HIS A 39 -3.28 -10.30 -3.32
N ALA A 40 -2.01 -10.55 -3.02
CA ALA A 40 -1.30 -11.75 -3.44
C ALA A 40 -2.01 -13.03 -2.96
N PRO A 41 -2.07 -14.08 -3.80
CA PRO A 41 -2.63 -15.36 -3.38
C PRO A 41 -1.80 -15.99 -2.27
N ASP A 42 -2.41 -16.92 -1.55
CA ASP A 42 -1.70 -17.73 -0.57
C ASP A 42 -2.06 -19.23 -0.70
N PRO A 43 -1.07 -20.14 -0.79
CA PRO A 43 -1.32 -21.57 -0.95
C PRO A 43 -1.72 -22.27 0.35
N ASN A 44 -1.50 -21.66 1.52
CA ASN A 44 -1.63 -22.26 2.84
C ASN A 44 -2.87 -21.77 3.61
N GLY A 45 -3.69 -20.92 2.98
CA GLY A 45 -4.93 -20.42 3.57
C GLY A 45 -4.72 -19.27 4.55
N TYR A 46 -3.65 -18.49 4.39
CA TYR A 46 -3.55 -17.17 5.01
C TYR A 46 -4.62 -16.25 4.41
N ASP A 47 -5.48 -15.73 5.29
CA ASP A 47 -6.56 -14.78 4.97
C ASP A 47 -7.31 -15.04 3.65
N PRO A 48 -7.95 -16.22 3.50
CA PRO A 48 -8.55 -16.64 2.23
C PRO A 48 -9.82 -15.86 1.86
N GLY A 49 -10.33 -15.04 2.78
CA GLY A 49 -11.54 -14.23 2.60
C GLY A 49 -11.29 -12.92 1.86
N ASN A 50 -10.04 -12.44 1.81
CA ASN A 50 -9.70 -11.10 1.32
C ASN A 50 -8.65 -11.11 0.20
N ARG A 51 -8.44 -12.25 -0.46
CA ARG A 51 -7.46 -12.38 -1.56
C ARG A 51 -7.91 -13.37 -2.62
N MET A 52 -7.31 -13.29 -3.80
CA MET A 52 -7.47 -14.28 -4.85
C MET A 52 -6.91 -15.63 -4.43
N HIS A 53 -7.47 -16.73 -4.92
CA HIS A 53 -6.87 -18.05 -4.78
C HIS A 53 -5.68 -18.21 -5.75
N THR A 54 -4.77 -19.14 -5.44
CA THR A 54 -3.59 -19.41 -6.29
C THR A 54 -3.95 -19.81 -7.72
N HIS A 55 -5.10 -20.43 -7.96
CA HIS A 55 -5.58 -20.79 -9.29
C HIS A 55 -6.26 -19.64 -10.05
N GLU A 56 -6.64 -18.56 -9.36
CA GLU A 56 -7.22 -17.34 -9.96
C GLU A 56 -6.13 -16.35 -10.38
N TYR A 57 -4.87 -16.59 -9.99
CA TYR A 57 -3.76 -15.69 -10.32
C TYR A 57 -3.53 -15.51 -11.82
N SER A 58 -3.77 -16.55 -12.65
CA SER A 58 -3.71 -16.38 -14.11
C SER A 58 -4.76 -15.40 -14.62
N ASP A 59 -5.93 -15.37 -13.99
CA ASP A 59 -7.01 -14.46 -14.37
C ASP A 59 -6.62 -13.01 -14.02
N TYR A 60 -5.95 -12.80 -12.88
CA TYR A 60 -5.38 -11.50 -12.52
C TYR A 60 -4.38 -10.99 -13.57
N ALA A 61 -3.44 -11.86 -13.98
CA ALA A 61 -2.46 -11.50 -15.01
C ALA A 61 -3.13 -11.15 -16.35
N ASP A 62 -4.15 -11.92 -16.75
CA ASP A 62 -4.92 -11.67 -17.97
C ASP A 62 -5.71 -10.36 -17.91
N ILE A 63 -6.32 -10.05 -16.75
CA ILE A 63 -7.01 -8.77 -16.49
C ILE A 63 -6.05 -7.60 -16.71
N VAL A 64 -4.90 -7.60 -16.04
CA VAL A 64 -3.97 -6.46 -16.14
C VAL A 64 -3.38 -6.34 -17.54
N SER A 65 -3.06 -7.48 -18.18
CA SER A 65 -2.60 -7.54 -19.58
C SER A 65 -3.62 -6.95 -20.56
N GLU A 66 -4.92 -7.15 -20.33
CA GLU A 66 -5.96 -6.52 -21.15
C GLU A 66 -6.05 -5.01 -20.88
N MET A 67 -6.00 -4.60 -19.62
CA MET A 67 -6.02 -3.17 -19.24
C MET A 67 -4.81 -2.41 -19.80
N GLN A 68 -3.66 -3.06 -19.97
CA GLN A 68 -2.48 -2.49 -20.63
C GLN A 68 -2.70 -2.13 -22.11
N LYS A 69 -3.72 -2.70 -22.77
CA LYS A 69 -4.05 -2.43 -24.18
C LYS A 69 -5.08 -1.29 -24.33
N ASN A 70 -5.41 -0.58 -23.26
CA ASN A 70 -6.43 0.46 -23.25
C ASN A 70 -6.20 1.54 -24.33
N GLU A 71 -7.31 2.09 -24.84
CA GLU A 71 -7.29 3.15 -25.86
C GLU A 71 -7.03 4.54 -25.27
N TYR A 72 -6.91 4.66 -23.95
CA TYR A 72 -6.76 5.94 -23.25
C TYR A 72 -5.32 6.42 -23.17
N GLY A 73 -4.35 5.55 -23.48
CA GLY A 73 -2.93 5.85 -23.36
C GLY A 73 -2.47 5.96 -21.91
N ILE A 74 -3.24 5.42 -20.96
CA ILE A 74 -2.85 5.31 -19.55
C ILE A 74 -1.85 4.16 -19.44
N ASN A 75 -0.70 4.42 -18.82
CA ASN A 75 0.27 3.38 -18.52
C ASN A 75 -0.24 2.51 -17.36
N VAL A 76 -0.60 1.26 -17.63
CA VAL A 76 -1.08 0.33 -16.60
C VAL A 76 0.06 -0.59 -16.20
N LEU A 77 0.49 -0.49 -14.95
CA LEU A 77 1.55 -1.32 -14.39
C LEU A 77 0.99 -2.62 -13.83
N TYR A 78 1.78 -3.68 -13.95
CA TYR A 78 1.49 -4.99 -13.39
C TYR A 78 2.15 -5.16 -12.04
N GLY A 79 1.43 -4.93 -10.95
CA GLY A 79 1.95 -5.07 -9.60
C GLY A 79 1.19 -6.07 -8.75
N ILE A 80 1.54 -6.14 -7.47
CA ILE A 80 0.86 -6.96 -6.48
C ILE A 80 1.03 -6.34 -5.09
N GLU A 81 0.03 -6.48 -4.22
CA GLU A 81 0.20 -6.26 -2.79
C GLU A 81 0.45 -7.60 -2.10
N ALA A 82 1.67 -7.77 -1.59
CA ALA A 82 2.09 -9.00 -0.92
C ALA A 82 2.20 -8.75 0.59
N ASP A 83 1.36 -9.44 1.36
CA ASP A 83 1.43 -9.44 2.81
C ASP A 83 2.75 -10.02 3.31
N TYR A 84 3.34 -9.36 4.30
CA TYR A 84 4.34 -9.94 5.16
C TYR A 84 3.69 -10.59 6.38
N TYR A 85 3.98 -11.87 6.56
CA TYR A 85 3.67 -12.63 7.76
C TYR A 85 4.74 -13.70 7.94
N GLU A 86 5.04 -14.07 9.19
CA GLU A 86 6.10 -15.03 9.51
C GLU A 86 5.81 -16.40 8.85
N GLY A 87 6.74 -16.89 8.04
CA GLY A 87 6.63 -18.14 7.29
C GLY A 87 6.08 -17.97 5.87
N GLY A 88 5.45 -16.84 5.56
CA GLY A 88 4.96 -16.55 4.21
C GLY A 88 6.06 -16.38 3.17
N GLU A 89 7.27 -16.05 3.61
CA GLU A 89 8.43 -15.84 2.75
C GLU A 89 8.82 -17.11 1.97
N GLU A 90 8.52 -18.30 2.49
CA GLU A 90 8.80 -19.57 1.81
C GLU A 90 8.07 -19.67 0.46
N PHE A 91 6.85 -19.14 0.40
CA PHE A 91 6.07 -19.05 -0.82
C PHE A 91 6.36 -17.75 -1.58
N LEU A 92 6.28 -16.61 -0.89
CA LEU A 92 6.32 -15.30 -1.53
C LEU A 92 7.66 -15.00 -2.18
N ARG A 93 8.79 -15.41 -1.58
CA ARG A 93 10.11 -15.08 -2.14
C ARG A 93 10.34 -15.66 -3.54
N PRO A 94 10.23 -17.00 -3.77
CA PRO A 94 10.36 -17.54 -5.11
C PRO A 94 9.24 -17.05 -6.03
N TRP A 95 8.01 -16.95 -5.54
CA TRP A 95 6.86 -16.53 -6.35
C TRP A 95 7.00 -15.10 -6.87
N LEU A 96 7.42 -14.13 -6.04
CA LEU A 96 7.66 -12.75 -6.48
C LEU A 96 8.84 -12.63 -7.46
N LEU A 97 9.82 -13.54 -7.41
CA LEU A 97 10.95 -13.55 -8.35
C LEU A 97 10.60 -14.19 -9.70
N ASP A 98 9.71 -15.17 -9.70
CA ASP A 98 9.25 -15.86 -10.91
C ASP A 98 8.28 -15.01 -11.75
N ASN A 99 7.80 -13.88 -11.21
CA ASN A 99 6.87 -12.98 -11.86
C ASN A 99 7.53 -11.63 -12.19
N ASP A 100 7.28 -11.13 -13.40
CA ASP A 100 7.83 -9.86 -13.90
C ASP A 100 7.03 -8.64 -13.42
N PHE A 101 6.80 -8.51 -12.11
CA PHE A 101 6.06 -7.38 -11.55
C PHE A 101 6.80 -6.05 -11.80
N ASP A 102 6.04 -5.02 -12.18
CA ASP A 102 6.50 -3.64 -12.21
C ASP A 102 6.70 -3.05 -10.81
N LEU A 103 5.89 -3.52 -9.85
CA LEU A 103 5.85 -3.02 -8.48
C LEU A 103 5.31 -4.06 -7.50
N VAL A 104 5.93 -4.16 -6.33
CA VAL A 104 5.46 -4.99 -5.21
C VAL A 104 5.25 -4.12 -3.96
N LEU A 105 4.00 -4.00 -3.51
CA LEU A 105 3.70 -3.43 -2.19
C LEU A 105 3.93 -4.49 -1.11
N GLY A 106 4.49 -4.07 0.02
CA GLY A 106 4.60 -4.87 1.23
C GLY A 106 3.68 -4.34 2.30
N SER A 107 2.79 -5.21 2.79
CA SER A 107 1.74 -4.88 3.76
C SER A 107 1.80 -5.79 4.99
N VAL A 108 1.35 -5.29 6.14
CA VAL A 108 1.19 -6.11 7.36
C VAL A 108 -0.27 -5.99 7.80
N HIS A 109 -1.05 -7.05 7.64
CA HIS A 109 -2.47 -7.08 8.05
C HIS A 109 -2.72 -7.90 9.32
N TYR A 110 -1.77 -8.76 9.68
CA TYR A 110 -1.89 -9.66 10.82
C TYR A 110 -0.79 -9.42 11.86
N ILE A 111 -1.18 -9.49 13.13
CA ILE A 111 -0.26 -9.65 14.26
C ILE A 111 -0.57 -10.99 14.90
N SER A 112 0.38 -11.92 14.83
CA SER A 112 0.11 -13.34 15.12
C SER A 112 -1.08 -13.84 14.30
N SER A 113 -2.15 -14.35 14.92
CA SER A 113 -3.36 -14.82 14.23
C SER A 113 -4.47 -13.77 14.13
N TRP A 114 -4.19 -12.52 14.48
CA TRP A 114 -5.21 -11.46 14.55
C TRP A 114 -5.06 -10.49 13.37
N GLY A 115 -6.05 -10.49 12.48
CA GLY A 115 -6.23 -9.47 11.44
C GLY A 115 -6.71 -8.16 12.07
N PHE A 116 -5.79 -7.37 12.61
CA PHE A 116 -6.10 -6.22 13.49
C PHE A 116 -6.85 -5.10 12.77
N ASP A 117 -6.80 -5.09 11.44
CA ASP A 117 -7.45 -4.12 10.58
C ASP A 117 -8.76 -4.65 9.97
N ASP A 118 -9.13 -5.93 10.19
CA ASP A 118 -10.41 -6.50 9.77
C ASP A 118 -11.56 -6.01 10.69
N PRO A 119 -12.60 -5.35 10.13
CA PRO A 119 -13.79 -4.96 10.89
C PRO A 119 -14.46 -6.11 11.65
N SER A 120 -14.36 -7.35 11.17
CA SER A 120 -14.96 -8.54 11.79
C SER A 120 -14.30 -8.88 13.14
N THR A 121 -13.04 -8.48 13.34
CA THR A 121 -12.27 -8.77 14.56
C THR A 121 -12.08 -7.55 15.47
N ILE A 122 -12.75 -6.43 15.16
CA ILE A 122 -12.58 -5.14 15.86
C ILE A 122 -12.74 -5.23 17.38
N ALA A 123 -13.55 -6.17 17.89
CA ALA A 123 -13.77 -6.38 19.33
C ALA A 123 -12.50 -6.77 20.09
N VAL A 124 -11.49 -7.35 19.43
CA VAL A 124 -10.21 -7.70 20.06
C VAL A 124 -9.50 -6.45 20.60
N TRP A 125 -9.65 -5.30 19.92
CA TRP A 125 -9.11 -4.02 20.37
C TRP A 125 -9.63 -3.55 21.74
N GLU A 126 -10.79 -4.04 22.20
CA GLU A 126 -11.32 -3.70 23.52
C GLU A 126 -10.47 -4.25 24.67
N THR A 127 -9.66 -5.27 24.38
CA THR A 127 -8.82 -5.98 25.36
C THR A 127 -7.34 -5.98 25.00
N ALA A 128 -6.99 -5.70 23.75
CA ALA A 128 -5.61 -5.62 23.30
C ALA A 128 -4.84 -4.48 23.97
N ASP A 129 -3.56 -4.71 24.25
CA ASP A 129 -2.65 -3.64 24.63
C ASP A 129 -2.28 -2.82 23.39
N VAL A 130 -2.89 -1.64 23.26
CA VAL A 130 -2.69 -0.75 22.11
C VAL A 130 -1.22 -0.39 21.92
N LEU A 131 -0.45 -0.17 22.99
CA LEU A 131 0.96 0.18 22.84
C LEU A 131 1.76 -1.01 22.30
N GLN A 132 1.49 -2.22 22.83
CA GLN A 132 2.13 -3.44 22.35
C GLN A 132 1.75 -3.74 20.90
N THR A 133 0.48 -3.61 20.51
CA THR A 133 0.02 -3.84 19.13
C THR A 133 0.74 -2.93 18.12
N TRP A 134 0.92 -1.66 18.47
CA TRP A 134 1.69 -0.73 17.63
C TRP A 134 3.18 -1.06 17.60
N THR A 135 3.74 -1.54 18.71
CA THR A 135 5.13 -2.00 18.78
C THR A 135 5.36 -3.20 17.87
N ASP A 136 4.49 -4.21 17.97
CA ASP A 136 4.56 -5.44 17.16
C ASP A 136 4.39 -5.12 15.68
N TYR A 137 3.44 -4.25 15.34
CA TYR A 137 3.22 -3.81 13.97
C TYR A 137 4.46 -3.17 13.33
N PHE A 138 5.10 -2.22 14.01
CA PHE A 138 6.33 -1.61 13.49
C PHE A 138 7.50 -2.58 13.46
N GLN A 139 7.58 -3.53 14.40
CA GLN A 139 8.57 -4.60 14.34
C GLN A 139 8.39 -5.43 13.06
N LEU A 140 7.18 -5.87 12.76
CA LEU A 140 6.85 -6.64 11.55
C LEU A 140 7.14 -5.84 10.27
N LEU A 141 6.85 -4.53 10.22
CA LEU A 141 7.24 -3.68 9.09
C LEU A 141 8.76 -3.62 8.90
N GLY A 142 9.51 -3.60 10.00
CA GLY A 142 10.97 -3.65 9.95
C GLY A 142 11.49 -4.99 9.41
N GLU A 143 10.94 -6.10 9.90
CA GLU A 143 11.27 -7.46 9.44
C GLU A 143 10.90 -7.65 7.96
N MET A 144 9.73 -7.16 7.55
CA MET A 144 9.30 -7.09 6.16
C MET A 144 10.34 -6.39 5.28
N ALA A 145 10.82 -5.22 5.70
CA ALA A 145 11.84 -4.48 4.93
C ALA A 145 13.15 -5.27 4.81
N GLU A 146 13.58 -5.95 5.88
CA GLU A 146 14.81 -6.76 5.90
C GLU A 146 14.76 -7.97 4.97
N THR A 147 13.56 -8.42 4.56
CA THR A 147 13.43 -9.52 3.60
C THR A 147 14.00 -9.19 2.21
N GLY A 148 14.04 -7.89 1.84
CA GLY A 148 14.39 -7.41 0.51
C GLY A 148 13.41 -7.79 -0.60
N MET A 149 12.18 -8.17 -0.25
CA MET A 149 11.19 -8.68 -1.21
C MET A 149 10.26 -7.60 -1.78
N TYR A 150 10.19 -6.42 -1.18
CA TYR A 150 9.16 -5.41 -1.44
C TYR A 150 9.78 -4.09 -1.92
N ASP A 151 9.00 -3.30 -2.66
CA ASP A 151 9.44 -2.03 -3.23
C ASP A 151 8.89 -0.82 -2.44
N ILE A 152 7.66 -0.94 -1.92
CA ILE A 152 6.96 0.09 -1.17
C ILE A 152 6.38 -0.53 0.11
N ALA A 153 6.60 0.10 1.26
CA ALA A 153 5.84 -0.23 2.47
C ALA A 153 4.49 0.52 2.44
N SER A 154 3.39 -0.22 2.39
CA SER A 154 2.03 0.31 2.32
C SER A 154 1.54 0.78 3.69
N HIS A 155 0.60 1.73 3.67
CA HIS A 155 -0.17 2.22 4.84
C HIS A 155 0.55 2.15 6.20
N LEU A 156 1.70 2.81 6.31
CA LEU A 156 2.71 2.68 7.39
C LEU A 156 2.23 2.79 8.84
N ASP A 157 1.03 3.34 9.12
CA ASP A 157 0.45 3.38 10.47
C ASP A 157 -0.97 2.80 10.52
N LEU A 158 -1.19 1.70 9.79
CA LEU A 158 -2.46 0.98 9.66
C LEU A 158 -3.19 0.70 10.99
N PRO A 159 -2.54 0.38 12.13
CA PRO A 159 -3.24 0.12 13.39
C PRO A 159 -4.19 1.24 13.84
N LYS A 160 -3.99 2.48 13.35
CA LYS A 160 -4.91 3.59 13.64
C LYS A 160 -6.28 3.48 12.94
N LYS A 161 -6.50 2.54 12.01
CA LYS A 161 -7.71 2.40 11.16
C LYS A 161 -9.02 2.61 11.94
N PHE A 162 -9.12 1.99 13.12
CA PHE A 162 -10.29 2.05 14.00
C PHE A 162 -10.16 3.04 15.17
N LYS A 163 -9.24 4.01 15.07
CA LYS A 163 -8.93 5.07 16.05
C LYS A 163 -8.19 4.61 17.31
N TYR A 164 -7.77 3.36 17.41
CA TYR A 164 -6.89 2.90 18.50
C TYR A 164 -5.47 3.45 18.31
N ARG A 165 -5.07 4.37 19.19
CA ARG A 165 -3.75 5.01 19.19
C ARG A 165 -3.14 4.96 20.59
N PRO A 166 -1.81 4.81 20.72
CA PRO A 166 -1.12 5.04 21.97
C PRO A 166 -1.46 6.42 22.54
N LYS A 167 -1.53 6.54 23.87
CA LYS A 167 -1.93 7.78 24.55
C LYS A 167 -0.83 8.86 24.56
N ASP A 168 0.42 8.47 24.29
CA ASP A 168 1.60 9.33 24.35
C ASP A 168 2.24 9.53 22.96
N GLU A 169 3.23 10.42 22.86
CA GLU A 169 4.00 10.67 21.63
C GLU A 169 4.90 9.50 21.18
N SER A 170 4.69 8.30 21.75
CA SER A 170 5.51 7.11 21.53
C SER A 170 5.52 6.61 20.09
N ILE A 171 4.52 6.94 19.27
CA ILE A 171 4.42 6.44 17.88
C ILE A 171 5.70 6.72 17.09
N CYS A 172 6.31 7.90 17.26
CA CYS A 172 7.57 8.24 16.61
C CYS A 172 8.72 7.31 17.07
N GLU A 173 8.83 7.06 18.37
CA GLU A 173 9.85 6.18 18.94
C GLU A 173 9.67 4.74 18.48
N LEU A 174 8.43 4.25 18.45
CA LEU A 174 8.10 2.89 17.99
C LEU A 174 8.44 2.70 16.50
N ALA A 175 8.16 3.71 15.68
CA ALA A 175 8.37 3.65 14.24
C ALA A 175 9.85 3.84 13.82
N ALA A 176 10.69 4.42 14.68
CA ALA A 176 12.04 4.84 14.32
C ALA A 176 12.88 3.69 13.72
N ASN A 177 12.89 2.53 14.38
CA ASN A 177 13.65 1.37 13.92
C ASN A 177 13.09 0.78 12.62
N ALA A 178 11.75 0.76 12.45
CA ALA A 178 11.12 0.31 11.22
C ALA A 178 11.50 1.20 10.03
N LEU A 179 11.47 2.53 10.23
CA LEU A 179 11.87 3.50 9.21
C LEU A 179 13.36 3.40 8.86
N ASP A 180 14.24 3.14 9.84
CA ASP A 180 15.67 2.93 9.59
C ASP A 180 15.90 1.69 8.70
N LYS A 181 15.15 0.61 8.95
CA LYS A 181 15.18 -0.62 8.14
C LYS A 181 14.60 -0.42 6.74
N ILE A 182 13.48 0.28 6.60
CA ILE A 182 12.87 0.65 5.30
C ILE A 182 13.85 1.49 4.47
N SER A 183 14.51 2.48 5.09
CA SER A 183 15.54 3.29 4.42
C SER A 183 16.73 2.43 3.98
N SER A 184 17.23 1.55 4.86
CA SER A 184 18.34 0.63 4.56
C SER A 184 18.02 -0.38 3.45
N ALA A 185 16.76 -0.80 3.35
CA ALA A 185 16.26 -1.69 2.31
C ALA A 185 16.03 -0.97 0.96
N ASN A 186 16.30 0.34 0.88
CA ASN A 186 16.05 1.16 -0.30
C ASN A 186 14.59 1.09 -0.78
N MET A 187 13.63 0.95 0.15
CA MET A 187 12.21 0.97 -0.15
C MET A 187 11.67 2.41 -0.22
N ALA A 188 10.48 2.57 -0.79
CA ALA A 188 9.66 3.77 -0.62
C ALA A 188 8.54 3.53 0.40
N ILE A 189 7.83 4.58 0.79
CA ILE A 189 6.60 4.47 1.59
C ILE A 189 5.42 5.06 0.83
N GLU A 190 4.25 4.49 1.08
CA GLU A 190 3.00 4.92 0.48
C GLU A 190 2.36 6.09 1.25
N LEU A 191 1.88 7.13 0.55
CA LEU A 191 0.82 8.00 1.05
C LEU A 191 -0.53 7.42 0.62
N ASN A 192 -1.10 6.59 1.49
CA ASN A 192 -2.34 5.87 1.27
C ASN A 192 -3.55 6.72 1.66
N THR A 193 -4.37 7.10 0.68
CA THR A 193 -5.57 7.91 0.93
C THR A 193 -6.79 7.09 1.35
N GLY A 194 -6.70 5.76 1.33
CA GLY A 194 -7.70 4.84 1.87
C GLY A 194 -8.09 5.17 3.31
N GLY A 195 -7.13 5.61 4.13
CA GLY A 195 -7.37 6.03 5.51
C GLY A 195 -8.38 7.17 5.69
N LEU A 196 -8.54 8.04 4.68
CA LEU A 196 -9.58 9.08 4.68
C LEU A 196 -11.00 8.49 4.64
N ARG A 197 -11.15 7.28 4.09
CA ARG A 197 -12.42 6.54 3.97
C ARG A 197 -12.62 5.54 5.12
N ARG A 198 -11.66 5.43 6.06
CA ARG A 198 -11.76 4.59 7.26
C ARG A 198 -12.14 5.44 8.49
N PRO A 199 -12.51 4.82 9.63
CA PRO A 199 -12.84 5.58 10.84
C PRO A 199 -11.74 6.55 11.28
N CYS A 200 -10.47 6.25 11.05
CA CYS A 200 -9.36 7.14 11.38
C CYS A 200 -9.40 8.51 10.67
N GLN A 201 -10.04 8.59 9.49
CA GLN A 201 -10.19 9.79 8.66
C GLN A 201 -8.86 10.53 8.41
N GLU A 202 -7.79 9.77 8.27
CA GLU A 202 -6.42 10.29 8.17
C GLU A 202 -5.64 9.45 7.15
N ILE A 203 -4.87 10.11 6.29
CA ILE A 203 -3.95 9.43 5.36
C ILE A 203 -2.95 8.59 6.16
N TYR A 204 -2.56 7.43 5.63
CA TYR A 204 -1.42 6.68 6.14
C TYR A 204 -0.17 7.06 5.34
N PRO A 205 0.98 7.39 5.95
CA PRO A 205 1.15 7.69 7.37
C PRO A 205 0.60 9.06 7.80
N SER A 206 0.49 9.24 9.13
CA SER A 206 0.34 10.57 9.75
C SER A 206 1.51 11.51 9.43
N ILE A 207 1.28 12.82 9.51
CA ILE A 207 2.30 13.85 9.22
C ILE A 207 3.59 13.70 10.06
N LYS A 208 3.47 13.24 11.31
CA LYS A 208 4.62 13.04 12.19
C LYS A 208 5.56 11.96 11.62
N LEU A 209 5.01 10.82 11.23
CA LEU A 209 5.77 9.72 10.63
C LEU A 209 6.26 10.06 9.23
N LEU A 210 5.47 10.79 8.44
CA LEU A 210 5.90 11.24 7.11
C LEU A 210 7.11 12.18 7.19
N ARG A 211 7.17 13.07 8.19
CA ARG A 211 8.37 13.90 8.44
C ARG A 211 9.58 13.06 8.86
N MET A 212 9.38 12.06 9.72
CA MET A 212 10.48 11.14 10.10
C MET A 212 11.02 10.33 8.92
N ALA A 213 10.14 9.92 7.99
CA ALA A 213 10.54 9.25 6.76
C ALA A 213 11.32 10.21 5.86
N ARG A 214 10.89 11.48 5.76
CA ARG A 214 11.60 12.52 5.01
C ARG A 214 13.01 12.76 5.54
N GLU A 215 13.19 12.81 6.86
CA GLU A 215 14.49 12.97 7.52
C GLU A 215 15.48 11.83 7.21
N ARG A 216 14.97 10.67 6.80
CA ARG A 216 15.74 9.47 6.41
C ARG A 216 15.88 9.31 4.90
N ASP A 217 15.51 10.34 4.15
CA ASP A 217 15.48 10.34 2.68
C ASP A 217 14.69 9.18 2.06
N ILE A 218 13.66 8.68 2.78
CA ILE A 218 12.80 7.62 2.26
C ILE A 218 11.86 8.23 1.21
N PRO A 219 11.89 7.74 -0.05
CA PRO A 219 11.01 8.25 -1.10
C PRO A 219 9.54 7.92 -0.84
N ILE A 220 8.66 8.67 -1.50
CA ILE A 220 7.21 8.50 -1.37
C ILE A 220 6.55 8.11 -2.68
N THR A 221 5.44 7.39 -2.58
CA THR A 221 4.47 7.13 -3.66
C THR A 221 3.07 7.51 -3.20
N PHE A 222 2.10 7.47 -4.13
CA PHE A 222 0.70 7.72 -3.84
C PHE A 222 -0.11 6.47 -4.17
N GLY A 223 -1.06 6.14 -3.30
CA GLY A 223 -1.97 5.02 -3.50
C GLY A 223 -3.33 5.34 -2.93
N SER A 224 -4.38 4.98 -3.65
CA SER A 224 -5.75 5.24 -3.21
C SER A 224 -6.33 4.14 -2.33
N ASP A 225 -5.77 2.92 -2.38
CA ASP A 225 -6.36 1.71 -1.79
C ASP A 225 -7.79 1.51 -2.34
N ALA A 226 -7.91 1.65 -3.67
CA ALA A 226 -9.19 1.63 -4.35
C ALA A 226 -9.77 0.22 -4.40
N HIS A 227 -10.91 0.06 -3.74
CA HIS A 227 -11.75 -1.12 -3.75
C HIS A 227 -13.08 -0.88 -4.47
N GLN A 228 -13.27 0.33 -5.00
CA GLN A 228 -14.38 0.73 -5.86
C GLN A 228 -13.82 1.64 -6.95
N PRO A 229 -14.40 1.68 -8.16
CA PRO A 229 -13.91 2.53 -9.25
C PRO A 229 -13.76 4.00 -8.85
N GLU A 230 -14.71 4.58 -8.11
CA GLU A 230 -14.68 5.99 -7.70
C GLU A 230 -13.53 6.37 -6.76
N ASP A 231 -12.94 5.37 -6.10
CA ASP A 231 -11.86 5.57 -5.13
C ASP A 231 -10.51 5.85 -5.81
N VAL A 232 -10.34 5.49 -7.09
CA VAL A 232 -9.11 5.75 -7.84
C VAL A 232 -8.74 7.23 -7.79
N GLY A 233 -7.51 7.51 -7.33
CA GLY A 233 -6.97 8.85 -7.11
C GLY A 233 -7.72 9.72 -6.08
N SER A 234 -8.69 9.16 -5.35
CA SER A 234 -9.48 9.90 -4.37
C SER A 234 -8.60 10.43 -3.24
N GLY A 235 -8.70 11.72 -2.93
CA GLY A 235 -7.91 12.36 -1.86
C GLY A 235 -6.46 12.68 -2.22
N PHE A 236 -6.04 12.52 -3.48
CA PHE A 236 -4.67 12.83 -3.92
C PHE A 236 -4.30 14.31 -3.76
N ASP A 237 -5.29 15.22 -3.79
CA ASP A 237 -5.09 16.64 -3.49
C ASP A 237 -4.60 16.84 -2.05
N LYS A 238 -5.20 16.12 -1.10
CA LYS A 238 -4.80 16.10 0.31
C LYS A 238 -3.47 15.40 0.50
N ALA A 239 -3.22 14.28 -0.18
CA ALA A 239 -1.94 13.59 -0.11
C ALA A 239 -0.79 14.44 -0.64
N LEU A 240 -1.00 15.13 -1.77
CA LEU A 240 -0.01 16.04 -2.34
C LEU A 240 0.29 17.22 -1.41
N ALA A 241 -0.75 17.78 -0.78
CA ALA A 241 -0.57 18.83 0.23
C ALA A 241 0.21 18.32 1.45
N LEU A 242 -0.12 17.12 1.94
CA LEU A 242 0.56 16.47 3.06
C LEU A 242 2.04 16.20 2.76
N ALA A 243 2.35 15.68 1.56
CA ALA A 243 3.73 15.47 1.11
C ALA A 243 4.54 16.77 1.11
N LYS A 244 3.97 17.85 0.56
CA LYS A 244 4.61 19.18 0.56
C LYS A 244 4.80 19.72 1.97
N GLU A 245 3.80 19.55 2.85
CA GLU A 245 3.87 19.97 4.26
C GLU A 245 4.95 19.19 5.05
N ALA A 246 5.17 17.93 4.70
CA ALA A 246 6.22 17.09 5.28
C ALA A 246 7.63 17.43 4.76
N GLY A 247 7.76 18.28 3.74
CA GLY A 247 9.04 18.70 3.17
C GLY A 247 9.51 17.85 1.98
N TYR A 248 8.61 17.08 1.35
CA TYR A 248 8.91 16.44 0.07
C TYR A 248 8.84 17.44 -1.08
N HIS A 249 9.75 17.26 -2.05
CA HIS A 249 9.79 18.01 -3.31
C HIS A 249 9.73 17.10 -4.53
N GLU A 250 9.90 15.80 -4.30
CA GLU A 250 9.86 14.75 -5.30
C GLU A 250 9.11 13.54 -4.75
N TYR A 251 8.64 12.70 -5.67
CA TYR A 251 8.09 11.37 -5.42
C TYR A 251 8.76 10.40 -6.40
N VAL A 252 8.57 9.10 -6.21
CA VAL A 252 9.11 8.10 -7.13
C VAL A 252 8.00 7.43 -7.92
N ARG A 253 8.31 7.12 -9.19
CA ARG A 253 7.57 6.16 -10.00
C ARG A 253 8.39 4.88 -10.14
N PHE A 254 7.74 3.78 -10.49
CA PHE A 254 8.35 2.47 -10.64
C PHE A 254 8.18 1.94 -12.06
N LYS A 255 9.15 1.12 -12.48
CA LYS A 255 9.06 0.29 -13.67
C LYS A 255 9.97 -0.92 -13.49
N LYS A 256 9.44 -2.13 -13.61
CA LYS A 256 10.19 -3.37 -13.34
C LYS A 256 10.97 -3.31 -12.02
N ARG A 257 10.31 -2.85 -10.95
CA ARG A 257 10.84 -2.70 -9.59
C ARG A 257 11.96 -1.67 -9.42
N GLU A 258 12.35 -0.98 -10.49
CA GLU A 258 13.31 0.12 -10.45
C GLU A 258 12.57 1.45 -10.25
N LYS A 259 12.97 2.19 -9.23
CA LYS A 259 12.39 3.50 -8.91
C LYS A 259 13.13 4.64 -9.58
N TYR A 260 12.40 5.64 -10.04
CA TYR A 260 12.96 6.87 -10.59
C TYR A 260 12.21 8.09 -10.04
N ALA A 261 12.97 9.12 -9.65
CA ALA A 261 12.43 10.30 -9.01
C ALA A 261 11.82 11.28 -10.03
N LEU A 262 10.73 11.92 -9.65
CA LEU A 262 10.08 13.00 -10.37
C LEU A 262 9.71 14.12 -9.41
N PRO A 263 9.74 15.39 -9.84
CA PRO A 263 9.30 16.50 -9.00
C PRO A 263 7.82 16.34 -8.64
N LEU A 264 7.45 16.70 -7.41
CA LEU A 264 6.05 16.79 -7.02
C LEU A 264 5.36 17.85 -7.89
N PRO A 265 4.20 17.54 -8.49
CA PRO A 265 3.53 18.48 -9.36
C PRO A 265 2.91 19.63 -8.56
N ALA A 266 2.62 20.75 -9.23
CA ALA A 266 1.94 21.87 -8.60
C ALA A 266 0.55 21.46 -8.10
N ASN A 267 -0.18 20.67 -8.91
CA ASN A 267 -1.51 20.12 -8.65
C ASN A 267 -1.56 18.65 -9.13
N VAL A 268 -2.56 17.87 -8.71
CA VAL A 268 -2.64 16.42 -8.99
C VAL A 268 -2.62 16.08 -10.50
N GLY A 269 -3.40 16.79 -11.31
CA GLY A 269 -3.54 16.54 -12.76
C GLY A 269 -2.62 17.36 -13.67
N ALA A 270 -1.51 17.88 -13.15
CA ALA A 270 -0.53 18.67 -13.91
C ALA A 270 0.83 17.95 -14.04
#